data_AF-A0A1Y1NKX9-F1
#
_entry.id   AF-A0A1Y1NKX9-F1
#
_cell.length_a   1.000
_cell.length_b   1.000
_cell.length_c   1.000
_cell.angle_alpha   90.00
_cell.angle_beta   90.00
_cell.angle_gamma   90.00
#
_symmetry.space_group_name_H-M   'P 1'
#
loop_
_entity.id
_entity.type
_entity.pdbx_description
1 polymer ?
#
loop_
_entity_poly.entity_id
_entity_poly.type
_entity_poly.pdbx_seq_one_letter_code
_entity_poly.pdbx_strand_id
1 'polypeptide(L)'
;LFPACEKRATYFVSPIPKKRSGRNKPEVAKGKLVDKHRNKLTALRRALQFDVSVGENISDENEEPNQNARDSRLWLLNNNEPVEEVLQHWRNSYSIRKITVNKNKTIEQFYKEWPILETQLAIELVTYDFNKLFEKEGATDDTFNFFFEKLLDIRRKNLSAADESILQLVEGDITTDSKRAVQLYLLPSLVPPRGRIKAKGKQWKPSITECRDGLFVHVKLPGDIDKAKRDKVDFMYNRGQTVQPYVILVGPSLNNVTGFYVVI
;
A
#
# COMPACT_ATOMS: atom_id res chain seq x y z
N LEU A 1 45.82 3.37 17.30
CA LEU A 1 47.13 2.94 16.77
C LEU A 1 46.89 1.90 15.69
N PHE A 2 47.42 2.10 14.47
CA PHE A 2 47.34 1.08 13.41
C PHE A 2 48.37 -0.03 13.68
N PRO A 3 48.13 -1.29 13.28
CA PRO A 3 49.13 -2.35 13.38
C PRO A 3 50.43 -1.91 12.70
N ALA A 4 51.59 -2.21 13.30
CA ALA A 4 52.89 -1.66 12.89
C ALA A 4 53.27 -1.92 11.42
N CYS A 5 52.65 -2.90 10.76
CA CYS A 5 52.88 -3.25 9.36
C CYS A 5 51.83 -2.69 8.36
N GLU A 6 50.73 -2.08 8.83
CA GLU A 6 49.66 -1.60 7.95
C GLU A 6 49.69 -0.08 7.78
N LYS A 7 49.70 0.37 6.51
CA LYS A 7 49.62 1.80 6.17
C LYS A 7 48.22 2.35 6.46
N ARG A 8 48.14 3.62 6.87
CA ARG A 8 46.85 4.32 7.08
C ARG A 8 45.92 4.27 5.85
N ALA A 9 46.50 4.31 4.65
CA ALA A 9 45.77 4.20 3.38
C ALA A 9 45.07 2.84 3.19
N THR A 10 45.51 1.78 3.88
CA THR A 10 44.83 0.47 3.90
C THR A 10 43.44 0.57 4.53
N TYR A 11 43.29 1.45 5.51
CA TYR A 11 42.04 1.61 6.26
C TYR A 11 41.09 2.63 5.63
N PHE A 12 41.62 3.73 5.09
CA PHE A 12 40.81 4.77 4.49
C PHE A 12 41.57 5.58 3.43
N VAL A 13 40.95 5.72 2.26
CA VAL A 13 41.34 6.66 1.21
C VAL A 13 40.13 7.55 0.91
N SER A 14 40.32 8.87 1.03
CA SER A 14 39.29 9.86 0.76
C SER A 14 38.79 9.78 -0.70
N PRO A 15 37.52 10.13 -0.95
CA PRO A 15 37.00 10.17 -2.31
C PRO A 15 37.74 11.21 -3.16
N ILE A 16 37.96 10.88 -4.44
CA ILE A 16 38.66 11.75 -5.39
C ILE A 16 37.61 12.41 -6.29
N PRO A 17 37.46 13.74 -6.25
CA PRO A 17 36.52 14.44 -7.11
C PRO A 17 36.95 14.33 -8.58
N LYS A 18 35.97 14.41 -9.50
CA LYS A 18 36.18 14.28 -10.96
C LYS A 18 37.37 15.12 -11.48
N LYS A 19 37.52 16.35 -10.98
CA LYS A 19 38.59 17.30 -11.34
C LYS A 19 40.01 16.81 -11.04
N ARG A 20 40.16 15.85 -10.11
CA ARG A 20 41.45 15.31 -9.64
C ARG A 20 41.63 13.84 -10.00
N SER A 21 40.68 13.21 -10.69
CA SER A 21 40.80 11.82 -11.11
C SER A 21 41.40 11.74 -12.51
N GLY A 22 42.43 10.90 -12.68
CA GLY A 22 43.02 10.61 -14.00
C GLY A 22 42.06 9.95 -14.99
N ARG A 23 40.88 9.48 -14.54
CA ARG A 23 39.86 8.84 -15.38
C ARG A 23 38.68 9.75 -15.72
N ASN A 24 38.74 11.05 -15.37
CA ASN A 24 37.63 12.00 -15.52
C ASN A 24 36.31 11.49 -14.93
N LYS A 25 36.38 10.68 -13.87
CA LYS A 25 35.23 10.15 -13.14
C LYS A 25 35.48 10.31 -11.64
N PRO A 26 34.46 10.64 -10.82
CA PRO A 26 34.64 10.68 -9.38
C PRO A 26 34.95 9.27 -8.84
N GLU A 27 35.92 9.16 -7.94
CA GLU A 27 36.22 7.91 -7.24
C GLU A 27 35.69 7.97 -5.82
N VAL A 28 34.97 6.93 -5.42
CA VAL A 28 34.42 6.79 -4.07
C VAL A 28 35.53 6.51 -3.05
N ALA A 29 35.24 6.78 -1.77
CA ALA A 29 36.13 6.38 -0.68
C ALA A 29 36.36 4.86 -0.69
N LYS A 30 37.59 4.45 -0.36
CA LYS A 30 38.05 3.04 -0.34
C LYS A 30 38.75 2.72 0.99
N GLY A 31 38.92 1.43 1.27
CA GLY A 31 39.69 0.93 2.42
C GLY A 31 38.86 0.11 3.40
N LYS A 32 39.55 -0.64 4.25
CA LYS A 32 38.93 -1.62 5.17
C LYS A 32 37.83 -1.03 6.06
N LEU A 33 37.94 0.23 6.49
CA LEU A 33 36.91 0.88 7.31
C LEU A 33 35.64 1.19 6.51
N VAL A 34 35.79 1.63 5.25
CA VAL A 34 34.67 1.91 4.36
C VAL A 34 33.89 0.63 4.09
N ASP A 35 34.61 -0.46 3.82
CA ASP A 35 34.00 -1.77 3.56
C ASP A 35 33.35 -2.35 4.82
N LYS A 36 34.01 -2.26 5.98
CA LYS A 36 33.42 -2.66 7.27
C LYS A 36 32.13 -1.89 7.55
N HIS A 37 32.09 -0.59 7.31
CA HIS A 37 30.89 0.23 7.48
C HIS A 37 29.77 -0.20 6.52
N ARG A 38 30.07 -0.40 5.24
CA ARG A 38 29.10 -0.90 4.24
C ARG A 38 28.57 -2.29 4.60
N ASN A 39 29.43 -3.18 5.05
CA ASN A 39 29.07 -4.53 5.48
C ASN A 39 28.18 -4.48 6.73
N LYS A 40 28.50 -3.64 7.71
CA LYS A 40 27.69 -3.47 8.91
C LYS A 40 26.33 -2.85 8.60
N LEU A 41 26.26 -1.87 7.69
CA LEU A 41 24.98 -1.35 7.18
C LEU A 41 24.19 -2.42 6.42
N THR A 42 24.85 -3.30 5.66
CA THR A 42 24.19 -4.39 4.95
C THR A 42 23.65 -5.43 5.93
N ALA A 43 24.43 -5.80 6.94
CA ALA A 43 23.99 -6.68 8.03
C ALA A 43 22.83 -6.07 8.81
N LEU A 44 22.91 -4.79 9.17
CA LEU A 44 21.81 -4.06 9.81
C LEU A 44 20.58 -4.00 8.91
N ARG A 45 20.72 -3.74 7.61
CA ARG A 45 19.58 -3.78 6.68
C ARG A 45 18.99 -5.17 6.54
N ARG A 46 19.78 -6.23 6.61
CA ARG A 46 19.26 -7.61 6.63
C ARG A 46 18.57 -7.97 7.94
N ALA A 47 19.01 -7.40 9.06
CA ALA A 47 18.37 -7.58 10.36
C ALA A 47 17.14 -6.66 10.55
N LEU A 48 17.11 -5.51 9.87
CA LEU A 48 16.04 -4.47 9.95
C LEU A 48 15.06 -4.50 8.77
N GLN A 49 15.38 -5.22 7.68
CA GLN A 49 14.37 -6.05 7.06
C GLN A 49 13.97 -6.98 8.23
N PHE A 50 12.99 -6.62 9.06
CA PHE A 50 11.59 -6.88 8.71
C PHE A 50 11.62 -7.94 7.63
N ASP A 51 11.61 -9.19 8.07
CA ASP A 51 10.68 -10.11 7.47
C ASP A 51 9.40 -9.31 7.21
N VAL A 52 9.33 -8.72 6.01
CA VAL A 52 8.15 -8.88 5.20
C VAL A 52 8.20 -10.34 4.76
N SER A 53 8.15 -11.24 5.75
CA SER A 53 7.15 -12.27 5.68
C SER A 53 5.88 -11.49 5.38
N VAL A 54 5.47 -11.55 4.12
CA VAL A 54 4.06 -11.90 3.85
C VAL A 54 3.71 -12.84 4.99
N GLY A 55 2.88 -12.35 5.92
CA GLY A 55 2.95 -12.62 7.36
C GLY A 55 3.40 -14.02 7.70
N GLU A 56 4.16 -14.17 8.80
CA GLU A 56 4.37 -15.48 9.43
C GLU A 56 3.14 -16.31 9.15
N ASN A 57 3.31 -17.33 8.29
CA ASN A 57 2.30 -18.35 8.14
C ASN A 57 2.20 -18.88 9.56
N ILE A 58 1.21 -18.37 10.30
CA ILE A 58 0.61 -19.10 11.38
C ILE A 58 0.40 -20.44 10.71
N SER A 59 1.19 -21.41 11.16
CA SER A 59 0.93 -22.81 10.92
C SER A 59 -0.45 -23.04 11.53
N ASP A 60 -1.48 -22.62 10.82
CA ASP A 60 -2.84 -23.07 11.05
C ASP A 60 -2.73 -24.55 10.72
N GLU A 61 -2.60 -25.29 11.82
CA GLU A 61 -2.93 -26.70 11.89
C GLU A 61 -4.11 -26.94 10.95
N ASN A 62 -4.02 -28.00 10.15
CA ASN A 62 -5.08 -28.41 9.24
C ASN A 62 -6.32 -28.85 10.05
N GLU A 63 -6.98 -27.92 10.72
CA GLU A 63 -8.33 -28.12 11.24
C GLU A 63 -9.23 -28.18 10.02
N GLU A 64 -9.69 -29.39 9.69
CA GLU A 64 -10.73 -29.54 8.70
C GLU A 64 -11.92 -28.65 9.09
N PRO A 65 -12.47 -27.86 8.15
CA PRO A 65 -13.59 -27.01 8.46
C PRO A 65 -14.78 -27.87 8.90
N ASN A 66 -15.30 -27.57 10.10
CA ASN A 66 -16.46 -28.23 10.70
C ASN A 66 -17.67 -28.21 9.74
N GLN A 67 -18.53 -29.22 9.83
CA GLN A 67 -19.73 -29.38 9.01
C GLN A 67 -20.60 -28.11 8.99
N ASN A 68 -20.79 -27.44 10.13
CA ASN A 68 -21.54 -26.18 10.20
C ASN A 68 -20.98 -25.07 9.29
N ALA A 69 -19.65 -24.99 9.15
CA ALA A 69 -19.02 -24.01 8.25
C ALA A 69 -19.30 -24.37 6.78
N ARG A 70 -19.30 -25.67 6.44
CA ARG A 70 -19.61 -26.17 5.09
C ARG A 70 -21.06 -25.93 4.72
N ASP A 71 -21.98 -26.19 5.64
CA ASP A 71 -23.41 -25.95 5.48
C ASP A 71 -23.68 -24.45 5.31
N SER A 72 -23.05 -23.61 6.14
CA SER A 72 -23.15 -22.15 6.03
C SER A 72 -22.61 -21.60 4.71
N ARG A 73 -21.52 -22.19 4.19
CA ARG A 73 -21.01 -21.84 2.85
C ARG A 73 -22.03 -22.17 1.76
N LEU A 74 -22.61 -23.38 1.78
CA LEU A 74 -23.62 -23.79 0.80
C LEU A 74 -24.88 -22.91 0.87
N TRP A 75 -25.26 -22.50 2.06
CA TRP A 75 -26.39 -21.60 2.27
C TRP A 75 -26.15 -20.23 1.61
N LEU A 76 -24.97 -19.63 1.82
CA LEU A 76 -24.61 -18.31 1.26
C LEU A 76 -24.44 -18.27 -0.26
N LEU A 77 -24.32 -19.43 -0.91
CA LEU A 77 -24.31 -19.51 -2.37
C LEU A 77 -25.71 -19.29 -2.96
N ASN A 78 -26.75 -19.65 -2.21
CA ASN A 78 -28.12 -19.72 -2.72
C ASN A 78 -29.04 -18.66 -2.09
N ASN A 79 -28.64 -18.05 -0.97
CA ASN A 79 -29.47 -17.13 -0.20
C ASN A 79 -28.70 -15.85 0.14
N ASN A 80 -29.40 -14.72 0.06
CA ASN A 80 -28.88 -13.38 0.39
C ASN A 80 -29.78 -12.61 1.37
N GLU A 81 -30.87 -13.23 1.82
CA GLU A 81 -31.82 -12.71 2.78
C GLU A 81 -32.34 -13.87 3.64
N PRO A 82 -32.77 -13.61 4.90
CA PRO A 82 -32.74 -12.33 5.60
C PRO A 82 -31.32 -11.94 6.08
N VAL A 83 -31.10 -10.63 6.31
CA VAL A 83 -29.77 -10.06 6.65
C VAL A 83 -29.16 -10.72 7.89
N GLU A 84 -29.97 -10.99 8.91
CA GLU A 84 -29.54 -11.60 10.17
C GLU A 84 -28.96 -13.01 9.96
N GLU A 85 -29.61 -13.82 9.12
CA GLU A 85 -29.14 -15.16 8.76
C GLU A 85 -27.88 -15.11 7.91
N VAL A 86 -27.80 -14.16 6.96
CA VAL A 86 -26.59 -13.92 6.17
C VAL A 86 -25.40 -13.63 7.07
N LEU A 87 -25.55 -12.72 8.04
CA LEU A 87 -24.47 -12.39 8.98
C LEU A 87 -24.08 -13.60 9.83
N GLN A 88 -25.04 -14.39 10.28
CA GLN A 88 -24.77 -15.61 11.05
C GLN A 88 -24.00 -16.65 10.22
N HIS A 89 -24.48 -16.97 9.02
CA HIS A 89 -23.81 -17.91 8.12
C HIS A 89 -22.45 -17.38 7.66
N TRP A 90 -22.29 -16.07 7.48
CA TRP A 90 -21.00 -15.45 7.19
C TRP A 90 -20.03 -15.68 8.33
N ARG A 91 -20.42 -15.41 9.58
CA ARG A 91 -19.57 -15.64 10.76
C ARG A 91 -19.16 -17.11 10.90
N ASN A 92 -20.11 -18.03 10.70
CA ASN A 92 -19.88 -19.48 10.82
C ASN A 92 -18.94 -20.04 9.74
N SER A 93 -18.97 -19.47 8.54
CA SER A 93 -18.14 -19.91 7.41
C SER A 93 -16.75 -19.24 7.33
N TYR A 94 -16.40 -18.41 8.32
CA TYR A 94 -15.13 -17.67 8.35
C TYR A 94 -13.89 -18.56 8.22
N SER A 95 -13.85 -19.71 8.90
CA SER A 95 -12.70 -20.63 8.82
C SER A 95 -12.44 -21.11 7.39
N ILE A 96 -13.51 -21.42 6.65
CA ILE A 96 -13.41 -21.78 5.23
C ILE A 96 -12.92 -20.58 4.42
N ARG A 97 -13.49 -19.39 4.63
CA ARG A 97 -13.04 -18.18 3.92
C ARG A 97 -11.56 -17.88 4.13
N LYS A 98 -11.07 -17.97 5.37
CA LYS A 98 -9.65 -17.76 5.69
C LYS A 98 -8.75 -18.72 4.90
N ILE A 99 -9.13 -20.00 4.84
CA ILE A 99 -8.40 -21.02 4.05
C ILE A 99 -8.52 -20.72 2.55
N THR A 100 -9.71 -20.36 2.08
CA THR A 100 -10.02 -20.08 0.68
C THR A 100 -9.30 -18.86 0.15
N VAL A 101 -9.17 -17.77 0.93
CA VAL A 101 -8.38 -16.59 0.55
C VAL A 101 -6.94 -16.97 0.20
N ASN A 102 -6.37 -17.93 0.94
CA ASN A 102 -5.01 -18.41 0.69
C ASN A 102 -4.90 -19.43 -0.47
N LYS A 103 -6.02 -20.06 -0.86
CA LYS A 103 -6.07 -21.09 -1.91
C LYS A 103 -6.55 -20.56 -3.27
N ASN A 104 -7.40 -19.54 -3.27
CA ASN A 104 -7.96 -18.97 -4.50
C ASN A 104 -6.88 -18.24 -5.27
N LYS A 105 -6.82 -18.51 -6.58
CA LYS A 105 -5.76 -17.96 -7.44
C LYS A 105 -6.09 -16.56 -7.93
N THR A 106 -7.37 -16.16 -7.90
CA THR A 106 -7.86 -14.87 -8.43
C THR A 106 -9.03 -14.32 -7.63
N ILE A 107 -9.22 -13.00 -7.66
CA ILE A 107 -10.35 -12.31 -7.03
C ILE A 107 -11.68 -12.75 -7.64
N GLU A 108 -11.74 -12.93 -8.96
CA GLU A 108 -12.95 -13.40 -9.67
C GLU A 108 -13.45 -14.74 -9.14
N GLN A 109 -12.54 -15.69 -8.88
CA GLN A 109 -12.91 -16.98 -8.29
C GLN A 109 -13.47 -16.82 -6.88
N PHE A 110 -12.94 -15.87 -6.10
CA PHE A 110 -13.44 -15.58 -4.76
C PHE A 110 -14.87 -15.02 -4.79
N TYR A 111 -15.19 -14.09 -5.71
CA TYR A 111 -16.56 -13.59 -5.88
C TYR A 111 -17.53 -14.67 -6.35
N LYS A 112 -17.10 -15.59 -7.23
CA LYS A 112 -17.92 -16.74 -7.64
C LYS A 112 -18.24 -17.69 -6.48
N GLU A 113 -17.33 -17.82 -5.52
CA GLU A 113 -17.56 -18.64 -4.32
C GLU A 113 -18.36 -17.93 -3.23
N TRP A 114 -18.38 -16.59 -3.23
CA TRP A 114 -19.06 -15.74 -2.25
C TRP A 114 -19.89 -14.65 -2.94
N PRO A 115 -20.94 -15.02 -3.70
CA PRO A 115 -21.73 -14.08 -4.50
C PRO A 115 -22.44 -13.02 -3.66
N ILE A 116 -22.64 -13.28 -2.36
CA ILE A 116 -23.16 -12.30 -1.39
C ILE A 116 -22.35 -11.00 -1.35
N LEU A 117 -21.08 -11.02 -1.75
CA LEU A 117 -20.22 -9.83 -1.84
C LEU A 117 -20.55 -8.90 -3.02
N GLU A 118 -21.44 -9.28 -3.92
CA GLU A 118 -21.99 -8.39 -4.95
C GLU A 118 -23.18 -7.57 -4.43
N THR A 119 -23.64 -7.83 -3.21
CA THR A 119 -24.74 -7.11 -2.57
C THR A 119 -24.24 -5.93 -1.74
N GLN A 120 -25.16 -5.08 -1.28
CA GLN A 120 -24.84 -3.95 -0.40
C GLN A 120 -24.27 -4.40 0.97
N LEU A 121 -24.54 -5.64 1.38
CA LEU A 121 -24.01 -6.19 2.63
C LEU A 121 -22.50 -6.41 2.60
N ALA A 122 -21.89 -6.45 1.40
CA ALA A 122 -20.46 -6.73 1.23
C ALA A 122 -19.56 -5.89 2.13
N ILE A 123 -19.90 -4.61 2.34
CA ILE A 123 -19.14 -3.70 3.21
C ILE A 123 -19.10 -4.24 4.64
N GLU A 124 -20.26 -4.61 5.21
CA GLU A 124 -20.35 -5.13 6.57
C GLU A 124 -19.63 -6.48 6.70
N LEU A 125 -19.81 -7.36 5.70
CA LEU A 125 -19.20 -8.68 5.65
C LEU A 125 -17.66 -8.62 5.60
N VAL A 126 -17.12 -7.77 4.73
CA VAL A 126 -15.67 -7.53 4.61
C VAL A 126 -15.13 -6.85 5.86
N THR A 127 -15.87 -5.91 6.44
CA THR A 127 -15.49 -5.25 7.70
C THR A 127 -15.40 -6.25 8.85
N TYR A 128 -16.35 -7.17 8.95
CA TYR A 128 -16.29 -8.25 9.95
C TYR A 128 -15.04 -9.11 9.77
N ASP A 129 -14.77 -9.57 8.55
CA ASP A 129 -13.60 -10.41 8.27
C ASP A 129 -12.29 -9.66 8.52
N PHE A 130 -12.21 -8.38 8.13
CA PHE A 130 -11.07 -7.51 8.43
C PHE A 130 -10.84 -7.40 9.93
N ASN A 131 -11.87 -7.05 10.70
CA ASN A 131 -11.78 -6.92 12.15
C ASN A 131 -11.33 -8.24 12.80
N LYS A 132 -11.84 -9.37 12.30
CA LYS A 132 -11.50 -10.71 12.80
C LYS A 132 -10.08 -11.15 12.45
N LEU A 133 -9.59 -10.79 11.26
CA LEU A 133 -8.20 -11.06 10.84
C LEU A 133 -7.21 -10.20 11.64
N PHE A 134 -7.59 -8.95 11.93
CA PHE A 134 -6.73 -7.98 12.58
C PHE A 134 -7.17 -7.69 14.02
N GLU A 135 -7.73 -8.71 14.69
CA GLU A 135 -8.44 -8.66 15.99
C GLU A 135 -7.65 -8.05 17.17
N LYS A 136 -6.40 -7.58 16.97
CA LYS A 136 -5.54 -7.02 18.03
C LYS A 136 -4.64 -5.81 17.72
N GLU A 137 -4.55 -5.24 16.51
CA GLU A 137 -3.60 -4.13 16.29
C GLU A 137 -4.14 -2.97 15.44
N GLY A 138 -4.87 -2.07 16.09
CA GLY A 138 -4.47 -0.66 16.16
C GLY A 138 -4.58 0.22 14.91
N ALA A 139 -4.99 -0.25 13.74
CA ALA A 139 -5.18 0.63 12.57
C ALA A 139 -6.57 1.29 12.58
N THR A 140 -6.82 2.16 13.55
CA THR A 140 -8.00 3.01 13.58
C THR A 140 -7.77 4.30 12.79
N ASP A 141 -8.87 5.01 12.53
CA ASP A 141 -8.88 6.37 11.99
C ASP A 141 -7.97 7.32 12.81
N ASP A 142 -7.94 7.14 14.13
CA ASP A 142 -7.08 7.87 15.07
C ASP A 142 -5.60 7.54 14.90
N THR A 143 -5.27 6.26 14.68
CA THR A 143 -3.88 5.86 14.44
C THR A 143 -3.36 6.41 13.12
N PHE A 144 -4.19 6.42 12.08
CA PHE A 144 -3.83 7.04 10.81
C PHE A 144 -3.67 8.56 10.96
N ASN A 145 -4.57 9.24 11.68
CA ASN A 145 -4.42 10.65 12.04
C ASN A 145 -3.08 10.91 12.73
N PHE A 146 -2.80 10.18 13.80
CA PHE A 146 -1.57 10.34 14.57
C PHE A 146 -0.32 10.13 13.70
N PHE A 147 -0.33 9.09 12.86
CA PHE A 147 0.73 8.84 11.89
C PHE A 147 0.90 10.01 10.92
N PHE A 148 -0.18 10.51 10.35
CA PHE A 148 -0.14 11.61 9.38
C PHE A 148 0.39 12.89 10.01
N GLU A 149 -0.09 13.27 11.20
CA GLU A 149 0.38 14.44 11.93
C GLU A 149 1.88 14.34 12.24
N LYS A 150 2.36 13.18 12.72
CA LYS A 150 3.80 12.98 12.97
C LYS A 150 4.63 13.01 11.70
N LEU A 151 4.11 12.46 10.61
CA LEU A 151 4.77 12.53 9.31
C LEU A 151 4.87 13.98 8.83
N LEU A 152 3.79 14.76 8.99
CA LEU A 152 3.72 16.16 8.65
C LEU A 152 4.74 16.97 9.47
N ASP A 153 4.80 16.80 10.79
CA ASP A 153 5.79 17.46 11.67
C ASP A 153 7.22 17.30 11.14
N ILE A 154 7.58 16.10 10.67
CA ILE A 154 8.92 15.77 10.20
C ILE A 154 9.17 16.30 8.77
N ARG A 155 8.14 16.31 7.92
CA ARG A 155 8.29 16.44 6.46
C ARG A 155 7.65 17.68 5.84
N ARG A 156 6.91 18.51 6.60
CA ARG A 156 6.20 19.70 6.11
C ARG A 156 7.07 20.61 5.25
N LYS A 157 8.31 20.85 5.65
CA LYS A 157 9.28 21.67 4.89
C LYS A 157 9.61 21.16 3.47
N ASN A 158 9.24 19.92 3.13
CA ASN A 158 9.44 19.35 1.81
C ASN A 158 8.21 19.51 0.90
N LEU A 159 7.09 20.03 1.42
CA LEU A 159 5.92 20.32 0.62
C LEU A 159 6.20 21.48 -0.34
N SER A 160 5.60 21.38 -1.52
CA SER A 160 5.58 22.50 -2.46
C SER A 160 4.56 23.55 -2.01
N ALA A 161 4.66 24.79 -2.51
CA ALA A 161 3.65 25.82 -2.23
C ALA A 161 2.22 25.38 -2.61
N ALA A 162 2.08 24.60 -3.70
CA ALA A 162 0.81 24.02 -4.10
C ALA A 162 0.30 22.99 -3.10
N ASP A 163 1.17 22.11 -2.60
CA ASP A 163 0.77 21.10 -1.61
C ASP A 163 0.45 21.72 -0.25
N GLU A 164 1.11 22.82 0.12
CA GLU A 164 0.80 23.58 1.34
C GLU A 164 -0.61 24.21 1.24
N SER A 165 -1.00 24.71 0.06
CA SER A 165 -2.36 25.21 -0.16
C SER A 165 -3.43 24.11 -0.07
N ILE A 166 -3.08 22.88 -0.46
CA ILE A 166 -3.97 21.72 -0.32
C ILE A 166 -4.07 21.28 1.14
N LEU A 167 -2.98 21.36 1.90
CA LEU A 167 -2.97 21.05 3.33
C LEU A 167 -3.93 21.97 4.11
N GLN A 168 -4.05 23.24 3.74
CA GLN A 168 -5.01 24.17 4.36
C GLN A 168 -6.47 23.71 4.22
N LEU A 169 -6.79 22.87 3.23
CA LEU A 169 -8.14 22.31 3.10
C LEU A 169 -8.51 21.38 4.26
N VAL A 170 -7.51 20.77 4.92
CA VAL A 170 -7.70 19.88 6.09
C VAL A 170 -8.17 20.67 7.32
N GLU A 171 -7.85 21.97 7.38
CA GLU A 171 -8.22 22.87 8.49
C GLU A 171 -9.66 23.40 8.36
N GLY A 172 -10.29 23.23 7.19
CA GLY A 172 -11.68 23.61 6.96
C GLY A 172 -12.69 22.67 7.62
N ASP A 173 -13.93 23.14 7.74
CA ASP A 173 -15.06 22.30 8.16
C ASP A 173 -15.48 21.39 6.99
N ILE A 174 -14.90 20.19 6.95
CA ILE A 174 -15.10 19.20 5.91
C ILE A 174 -15.40 17.84 6.52
N THR A 175 -16.09 17.00 5.77
CA THR A 175 -16.35 15.60 6.16
C THR A 175 -15.05 14.85 6.44
N THR A 176 -15.08 13.86 7.34
CA THR A 176 -13.95 12.95 7.62
C THR A 176 -13.41 12.32 6.34
N ASP A 177 -14.29 11.88 5.45
CA ASP A 177 -13.98 11.31 4.15
C ASP A 177 -13.16 12.24 3.25
N SER A 178 -13.59 13.49 3.11
CA SER A 178 -12.84 14.52 2.38
C SER A 178 -11.50 14.82 3.05
N LYS A 179 -11.45 14.83 4.39
CA LYS A 179 -10.20 15.01 5.13
C LYS A 179 -9.20 13.89 4.81
N ARG A 180 -9.67 12.64 4.77
CA ARG A 180 -8.85 11.47 4.39
C ARG A 180 -8.39 11.54 2.95
N ALA A 181 -9.26 11.94 2.02
CA ALA A 181 -8.89 12.12 0.62
C ALA A 181 -7.74 13.12 0.46
N VAL A 182 -7.79 14.27 1.15
CA VAL A 182 -6.72 15.26 1.15
C VAL A 182 -5.42 14.70 1.75
N GLN A 183 -5.49 14.04 2.90
CA GLN A 183 -4.31 13.46 3.54
C GLN A 183 -3.65 12.38 2.67
N LEU A 184 -4.43 11.46 2.10
CA LEU A 184 -3.94 10.43 1.18
C LEU A 184 -3.31 11.07 -0.07
N TYR A 185 -3.90 12.15 -0.62
CA TYR A 185 -3.34 12.90 -1.74
C TYR A 185 -1.96 13.51 -1.43
N LEU A 186 -1.73 13.94 -0.19
CA LEU A 186 -0.48 14.55 0.26
C LEU A 186 0.61 13.52 0.61
N LEU A 187 0.24 12.26 0.89
CA LEU A 187 1.22 11.22 1.25
C LEU A 187 2.38 11.07 0.27
N PRO A 188 2.19 11.04 -1.06
CA PRO A 188 3.29 10.95 -2.01
C PRO A 188 4.23 12.17 -2.01
N SER A 189 3.78 13.34 -1.55
CA SER A 189 4.64 14.51 -1.37
C SER A 189 5.49 14.40 -0.10
N LEU A 190 4.89 13.88 0.97
CA LEU A 190 5.57 13.70 2.27
C LEU A 190 6.55 12.51 2.25
N VAL A 191 6.18 11.44 1.52
CA VAL A 191 6.96 10.21 1.34
C VAL A 191 7.18 9.97 -0.16
N PRO A 192 8.09 10.71 -0.79
CA PRO A 192 8.29 10.62 -2.22
C PRO A 192 8.85 9.25 -2.63
N PRO A 193 8.47 8.72 -3.81
CA PRO A 193 8.95 7.44 -4.29
C PRO A 193 10.47 7.46 -4.43
N ARG A 194 11.15 6.51 -3.79
CA ARG A 194 12.62 6.37 -3.85
C ARG A 194 13.07 5.27 -4.82
N GLY A 195 12.20 4.29 -5.07
CA GLY A 195 12.48 3.14 -5.92
C GLY A 195 12.28 3.41 -7.41
N ARG A 196 12.78 2.49 -8.23
CA ARG A 196 12.47 2.42 -9.66
C ARG A 196 11.63 1.17 -9.91
N ILE A 197 10.58 1.31 -10.71
CA ILE A 197 9.76 0.19 -11.17
C ILE A 197 10.41 -0.40 -12.43
N LYS A 198 10.38 -1.72 -12.55
CA LYS A 198 10.78 -2.44 -13.76
C LYS A 198 9.55 -3.16 -14.32
N ALA A 199 9.22 -2.91 -15.57
CA ALA A 199 8.17 -3.64 -16.29
C ALA A 199 8.57 -3.80 -17.76
N LYS A 200 8.42 -5.02 -18.31
CA LYS A 200 8.75 -5.38 -19.72
C LYS A 200 10.06 -4.75 -20.23
N GLY A 201 11.14 -4.84 -19.45
CA GLY A 201 12.45 -4.32 -19.82
C GLY A 201 12.63 -2.80 -19.70
N LYS A 202 11.56 -2.03 -19.43
CA LYS A 202 11.63 -0.61 -19.12
C LYS A 202 11.81 -0.40 -17.63
N GLN A 203 12.59 0.62 -17.28
CA GLN A 203 12.80 1.03 -15.89
C GLN A 203 12.55 2.53 -15.75
N TRP A 204 11.66 2.91 -14.84
CA TRP A 204 11.38 4.33 -14.55
C TRP A 204 11.23 4.57 -13.06
N LYS A 205 11.33 5.84 -12.66
CA LYS A 205 11.02 6.28 -11.30
C LYS A 205 9.63 6.91 -11.34
N PRO A 206 8.66 6.44 -10.55
CA PRO A 206 7.36 7.08 -10.48
C PRO A 206 7.47 8.54 -10.07
N SER A 207 6.65 9.40 -10.69
CA SER A 207 6.48 10.78 -10.24
C SER A 207 5.56 10.83 -9.02
N ILE A 208 5.52 11.98 -8.33
CA ILE A 208 4.57 12.21 -7.22
C ILE A 208 3.13 12.07 -7.73
N THR A 209 2.83 12.64 -8.90
CA THR A 209 1.52 12.53 -9.55
C THR A 209 1.16 11.09 -9.85
N GLU A 210 2.08 10.30 -10.42
CA GLU A 210 1.85 8.87 -10.67
C GLU A 210 1.55 8.11 -9.37
N CYS A 211 2.20 8.47 -8.27
CA CYS A 211 1.93 7.87 -6.96
C CYS A 211 0.56 8.29 -6.40
N ARG A 212 0.11 9.53 -6.63
CA ARG A 212 -1.24 9.98 -6.25
C ARG A 212 -2.31 9.19 -7.00
N ASP A 213 -2.18 9.10 -8.32
CA ASP A 213 -3.08 8.34 -9.18
C ASP A 213 -3.03 6.83 -8.90
N GLY A 214 -1.94 6.37 -8.25
CA GLY A 214 -1.78 5.01 -7.75
C GLY A 214 -2.55 4.73 -6.46
N LEU A 215 -2.79 5.73 -5.62
CA LEU A 215 -3.59 5.59 -4.40
C LEU A 215 -5.09 5.57 -4.72
N PHE A 216 -5.53 6.56 -5.51
CA PHE A 216 -6.91 6.65 -5.98
C PHE A 216 -6.99 7.53 -7.23
N VAL A 217 -8.07 7.38 -7.99
CA VAL A 217 -8.39 8.22 -9.13
C VAL A 217 -9.50 9.18 -8.71
N HIS A 218 -9.23 10.49 -8.75
CA HIS A 218 -10.22 11.50 -8.40
C HIS A 218 -10.96 11.99 -9.65
N VAL A 219 -12.28 11.90 -9.62
CA VAL A 219 -13.19 12.23 -10.70
C VAL A 219 -14.14 13.33 -10.24
N LYS A 220 -14.28 14.40 -11.02
CA LYS A 220 -15.07 15.57 -10.60
C LYS A 220 -16.57 15.34 -10.70
N LEU A 221 -17.00 14.65 -11.76
CA LEU A 221 -18.39 14.42 -12.09
C LEU A 221 -18.64 12.92 -12.18
N PRO A 222 -19.77 12.40 -11.64
CA PRO A 222 -20.11 10.99 -11.76
C PRO A 222 -20.10 10.47 -13.21
N GLY A 223 -20.46 11.30 -14.19
CA GLY A 223 -20.45 10.93 -15.61
C GLY A 223 -19.06 10.64 -16.20
N ASP A 224 -17.99 11.03 -15.52
CA ASP A 224 -16.61 10.82 -15.99
C ASP A 224 -16.00 9.49 -15.51
N ILE A 225 -16.72 8.71 -14.68
CA ILE A 225 -16.21 7.46 -14.09
C ILE A 225 -15.76 6.46 -15.16
N ASP A 226 -16.58 6.22 -16.19
CA ASP A 226 -16.25 5.22 -17.23
C ASP A 226 -15.11 5.66 -18.13
N LYS A 227 -14.93 6.97 -18.31
CA LYS A 227 -13.74 7.52 -18.96
C LYS A 227 -12.51 7.28 -18.09
N ALA A 228 -12.57 7.61 -16.80
CA ALA A 228 -11.47 7.39 -15.87
C ALA A 228 -11.06 5.91 -15.78
N LYS A 229 -12.02 4.98 -15.85
CA LYS A 229 -11.75 3.54 -15.94
C LYS A 229 -10.96 3.19 -17.20
N ARG A 230 -11.41 3.61 -18.37
CA ARG A 230 -10.72 3.36 -19.65
C ARG A 230 -9.31 3.95 -19.66
N ASP A 231 -9.17 5.20 -19.24
CA ASP A 231 -7.88 5.89 -19.19
C ASP A 231 -6.87 5.16 -18.27
N LYS A 232 -7.34 4.64 -17.12
CA LYS A 232 -6.52 3.84 -16.19
C LYS A 232 -6.09 2.52 -16.81
N VAL A 233 -7.02 1.83 -17.48
CA VAL A 233 -6.77 0.56 -18.19
C VAL A 233 -5.69 0.76 -19.26
N ASP A 234 -5.87 1.77 -20.12
CA ASP A 234 -4.94 2.08 -21.20
C ASP A 234 -3.56 2.47 -20.66
N PHE A 235 -3.50 3.27 -19.58
CA PHE A 235 -2.25 3.63 -18.92
C PHE A 235 -1.46 2.41 -18.44
N MET A 236 -2.12 1.44 -17.80
CA MET A 236 -1.47 0.23 -17.30
C MET A 236 -1.01 -0.69 -18.43
N TYR A 237 -1.85 -0.91 -19.44
CA TYR A 237 -1.50 -1.76 -20.59
C TYR A 237 -0.34 -1.19 -21.40
N ASN A 238 -0.31 0.12 -21.62
CA ASN A 238 0.80 0.81 -22.29
C ASN A 238 2.13 0.67 -21.53
N ARG A 239 2.09 0.46 -20.22
CA ARG A 239 3.25 0.16 -19.36
C ARG A 239 3.54 -1.33 -19.23
N GLY A 240 2.75 -2.17 -19.88
CA GLY A 240 2.89 -3.62 -19.82
C GLY A 240 2.56 -4.20 -18.45
N GLN A 241 1.70 -3.52 -17.69
CA GLN A 241 1.21 -3.95 -16.39
C GLN A 241 -0.25 -4.37 -16.49
N THR A 242 -0.70 -5.19 -15.56
CA THR A 242 -2.13 -5.47 -15.38
C THR A 242 -2.75 -4.37 -14.52
N VAL A 243 -4.03 -4.11 -14.73
CA VAL A 243 -4.80 -3.26 -13.83
C VAL A 243 -4.94 -3.98 -12.50
N GLN A 244 -4.59 -3.30 -11.43
CA GLN A 244 -4.82 -3.75 -10.06
C GLN A 244 -6.09 -3.06 -9.54
N PRO A 245 -6.82 -3.65 -8.58
CA PRO A 245 -7.93 -2.98 -7.95
C PRO A 245 -7.54 -1.60 -7.43
N TYR A 246 -8.43 -0.63 -7.59
CA TYR A 246 -8.16 0.77 -7.21
C TYR A 246 -9.44 1.49 -6.81
N VAL A 247 -9.27 2.58 -6.08
CA VAL A 247 -10.38 3.41 -5.59
C VAL A 247 -10.61 4.58 -6.54
N ILE A 248 -11.88 4.86 -6.84
CA ILE A 248 -12.32 6.10 -7.49
C ILE A 248 -13.01 6.97 -6.44
N LEU A 249 -12.53 8.21 -6.32
CA LEU A 249 -13.17 9.27 -5.53
C LEU A 249 -14.00 10.14 -6.46
N VAL A 250 -15.23 10.46 -6.07
CA VAL A 250 -16.11 11.35 -6.84
C VAL A 250 -16.42 12.58 -6.02
N GLY A 251 -16.23 13.75 -6.62
CA GLY A 251 -16.55 15.04 -6.01
C GLY A 251 -15.90 16.21 -6.75
N PRO A 252 -16.47 17.43 -6.70
CA PRO A 252 -15.91 18.59 -7.42
C PRO A 252 -14.47 18.91 -7.02
N SER A 253 -14.09 18.57 -5.78
CA SER A 253 -12.79 18.84 -5.18
C SER A 253 -12.50 17.86 -4.04
N LEU A 254 -11.24 17.70 -3.65
CA LEU A 254 -10.83 16.77 -2.58
C LEU A 254 -11.42 17.11 -1.21
N ASN A 255 -11.80 18.37 -0.99
CA ASN A 255 -12.44 18.84 0.24
C ASN A 255 -13.98 18.67 0.22
N ASN A 256 -14.54 18.16 -0.87
CA ASN A 256 -15.96 17.89 -1.04
C ASN A 256 -16.13 16.60 -1.86
N VAL A 257 -15.80 15.47 -1.25
CA VAL A 257 -16.01 14.14 -1.81
C VAL A 257 -17.43 13.68 -1.51
N THR A 258 -18.14 13.21 -2.54
CA THR A 258 -19.55 12.80 -2.47
C THR A 258 -19.73 11.30 -2.66
N GLY A 259 -18.71 10.57 -3.11
CA GLY A 259 -18.80 9.13 -3.29
C GLY A 259 -17.46 8.43 -3.49
N PHE A 260 -17.45 7.13 -3.17
CA PHE A 260 -16.31 6.23 -3.27
C PHE A 260 -16.72 4.98 -4.02
N TYR A 261 -15.87 4.52 -4.92
CA TYR A 261 -16.07 3.27 -5.65
C TYR A 261 -14.79 2.45 -5.63
N VAL A 262 -14.92 1.16 -5.36
CA VAL A 262 -13.82 0.21 -5.55
C VAL A 262 -14.00 -0.41 -6.93
N VAL A 263 -12.98 -0.28 -7.78
CA VAL A 263 -12.92 -0.95 -9.08
C VAL A 263 -12.01 -2.17 -8.92
N ILE A 264 -12.53 -3.34 -9.28
CA ILE A 264 -11.87 -4.65 -9.17
C ILE A 264 -11.69 -5.22 -10.57
#